data_AF-A0A1G2Z598-F1
#
_entry.id   AF-A0A1G2Z598-F1
#
_cell.length_a   1.000
_cell.length_b   1.000
_cell.length_c   1.000
_cell.angle_alpha   90.00
_cell.angle_beta   90.00
_cell.angle_gamma   90.00
#
_symmetry.space_group_name_H-M   'P 1'
#
loop_
_entity.id
_entity.type
_entity.pdbx_description
1 polymer ?
#
loop_
_entity_poly.entity_id
_entity_poly.type
_entity_poly.pdbx_seq_one_letter_code
_entity_poly.pdbx_strand_id
1 'polypeptide(L)'
;MGHLKSAIRNPQAAIPWHLVTAALYVAFAIYLYRPHLVDVSGWRWLLPVNAATAALGAYVLSRRWVAGFTGSLLAGLVYGFGPFLLGLAKFHPTASLLAAGIPWLFVPAALLERRRGKWLAAPLWLLPFAVVALFFYLSAGRRLFAAPLHVEVRVSDLAGFIAPLALVSRSTALLGVYHVPVAALALGLAMIWKARRYGFLLILTVGFLLAFCWPFIDAGKVAWLAVSPILWLSIPMAWCAVLSGIGLEGLIESGPADRKWILAAAIVLGILAIVALLLAAKCFQIMLGLGDGYGRLFVQAALIYLVGAIATTIIFFMTRQNLRLHWLRWAILCTALATDIFLGARYIVDHIL
;
A
#
# COMPACT_ATOMS: atom_id res chain seq x y z
N MET A 1 -16.36 -10.77 -23.06
CA MET A 1 -16.41 -9.43 -22.42
C MET A 1 -17.86 -9.03 -22.09
N GLY A 2 -18.68 -9.99 -21.59
CA GLY A 2 -20.13 -9.84 -21.39
C GLY A 2 -20.66 -10.18 -19.99
N HIS A 3 -19.80 -10.48 -19.01
CA HIS A 3 -20.20 -10.85 -17.63
C HIS A 3 -19.77 -9.82 -16.57
N LEU A 4 -19.78 -8.53 -16.92
CA LEU A 4 -19.58 -7.42 -15.98
C LEU A 4 -20.88 -6.61 -15.77
N LYS A 5 -22.03 -7.28 -15.93
CA LYS A 5 -23.34 -6.76 -15.52
C LYS A 5 -23.82 -7.55 -14.30
N SER A 6 -24.08 -6.80 -13.23
CA SER A 6 -24.74 -7.20 -11.98
C SER A 6 -23.93 -8.06 -10.99
N ALA A 7 -23.26 -7.38 -10.06
CA ALA A 7 -23.27 -7.79 -8.66
C ALA A 7 -23.70 -6.57 -7.83
N ILE A 8 -24.99 -6.23 -7.96
CA ILE A 8 -25.66 -5.32 -7.03
C ILE A 8 -25.81 -6.10 -5.73
N ARG A 9 -24.80 -6.06 -4.85
CA ARG A 9 -25.02 -6.48 -3.46
C ARG A 9 -25.80 -5.39 -2.75
N ASN A 10 -26.94 -5.79 -2.20
CA ASN A 10 -27.81 -4.97 -1.37
C ASN A 10 -26.97 -4.32 -0.26
N PRO A 11 -27.01 -2.98 -0.05
CA PRO A 11 -26.16 -2.31 0.95
C PRO A 11 -26.36 -2.86 2.38
N GLN A 12 -27.54 -3.40 2.68
CA GLN A 12 -27.84 -4.06 3.96
C GLN A 12 -27.06 -5.38 4.17
N ALA A 13 -26.72 -6.10 3.09
CA ALA A 13 -25.92 -7.33 3.16
C ALA A 13 -24.40 -7.07 3.32
N ALA A 14 -23.97 -5.81 3.29
CA ALA A 14 -22.55 -5.42 3.39
C ALA A 14 -22.10 -5.06 4.82
N ILE A 15 -23.03 -4.64 5.70
CA ILE A 15 -22.76 -4.28 7.10
C ILE A 15 -21.97 -5.35 7.86
N PRO A 16 -22.34 -6.66 7.83
CA PRO A 16 -21.59 -7.67 8.57
C PRO A 16 -20.14 -7.77 8.10
N TRP A 17 -19.87 -7.60 6.80
CA TRP A 17 -18.52 -7.65 6.26
C TRP A 17 -17.66 -6.47 6.70
N HIS A 18 -18.23 -5.27 6.82
CA HIS A 18 -17.53 -4.11 7.35
C HIS A 18 -17.14 -4.32 8.83
N LEU A 19 -18.04 -4.89 9.64
CA LEU A 19 -17.78 -5.20 11.04
C LEU A 19 -16.70 -6.27 11.20
N VAL A 20 -16.77 -7.36 10.42
CA VAL A 20 -15.75 -8.41 10.41
C VAL A 20 -14.39 -7.82 10.02
N THR A 21 -14.33 -7.01 8.96
CA THR A 21 -13.09 -6.35 8.55
C THR A 21 -12.53 -5.42 9.63
N ALA A 22 -13.38 -4.60 10.26
CA ALA A 22 -12.97 -3.72 11.34
C ALA A 22 -12.39 -4.54 12.52
N ALA A 23 -13.06 -5.61 12.92
CA ALA A 23 -12.58 -6.51 13.98
C ALA A 23 -11.22 -7.14 13.62
N LEU A 24 -11.04 -7.60 12.37
CA LEU A 24 -9.77 -8.16 11.90
C LEU A 24 -8.63 -7.12 11.92
N TYR A 25 -8.88 -5.89 11.48
CA TYR A 25 -7.86 -4.83 11.53
C TYR A 25 -7.52 -4.41 12.96
N VAL A 26 -8.52 -4.31 13.84
CA VAL A 26 -8.28 -4.03 15.27
C VAL A 26 -7.49 -5.17 15.91
N ALA A 27 -7.87 -6.42 15.67
CA ALA A 27 -7.14 -7.58 16.19
C ALA A 27 -5.69 -7.62 15.69
N PHE A 28 -5.46 -7.30 14.41
CA PHE A 28 -4.11 -7.25 13.84
C PHE A 28 -3.28 -6.09 14.40
N ALA A 29 -3.89 -4.91 14.60
CA ALA A 29 -3.24 -3.79 15.29
C ALA A 29 -2.87 -4.17 16.73
N ILE A 30 -3.76 -4.81 17.49
CA ILE A 30 -3.46 -5.29 18.83
C ILE A 30 -2.31 -6.30 18.77
N TYR A 31 -2.35 -7.29 17.88
CA TYR A 31 -1.27 -8.26 17.71
C TYR A 31 0.10 -7.60 17.48
N LEU A 32 0.15 -6.61 16.57
CA LEU A 32 1.39 -5.91 16.23
C LEU A 32 1.91 -5.06 17.40
N TYR A 33 1.05 -4.21 17.98
CA TYR A 33 1.49 -3.20 18.94
C TYR A 33 1.51 -3.72 20.39
N ARG A 34 0.81 -4.80 20.74
CA ARG A 34 0.72 -5.32 22.13
C ARG A 34 2.03 -5.40 22.90
N PRO A 35 3.16 -5.90 22.35
CA PRO A 35 4.42 -5.95 23.10
C PRO A 35 4.97 -4.57 23.46
N HIS A 36 4.57 -3.55 22.72
CA HIS A 36 5.06 -2.18 22.87
C HIS A 36 4.07 -1.35 23.69
N LEU A 37 2.84 -1.84 23.94
CA LEU A 37 1.76 -1.16 24.67
C LEU A 37 2.04 -0.94 26.16
N VAL A 38 2.98 -1.68 26.75
CA VAL A 38 3.30 -1.60 28.19
C VAL A 38 4.01 -0.28 28.53
N ASP A 39 4.72 0.33 27.57
CA ASP A 39 5.48 1.58 27.74
C ASP A 39 4.79 2.80 27.08
N VAL A 40 3.53 2.68 26.65
CA VAL A 40 2.84 3.70 25.84
C VAL A 40 2.23 4.78 26.71
N SER A 41 3.02 5.81 27.00
CA SER A 41 2.52 7.07 27.54
C SER A 41 1.89 7.94 26.44
N GLY A 42 0.73 8.54 26.77
CA GLY A 42 0.12 9.63 25.97
C GLY A 42 -0.27 9.28 24.53
N TRP A 43 0.27 10.04 23.57
CA TRP A 43 -0.16 10.11 22.17
C TRP A 43 0.21 8.89 21.32
N ARG A 44 1.06 7.98 21.83
CA ARG A 44 1.52 6.79 21.09
C ARG A 44 0.40 5.76 20.83
N TRP A 45 -0.69 5.78 21.61
CA TRP A 45 -1.91 4.99 21.33
C TRP A 45 -2.58 5.35 20.00
N LEU A 46 -2.28 6.51 19.43
CA LEU A 46 -2.77 6.89 18.10
C LEU A 46 -2.19 6.01 16.99
N LEU A 47 -1.01 5.40 17.16
CA LEU A 47 -0.39 4.58 16.13
C LEU A 47 -1.27 3.37 15.73
N PRO A 48 -1.69 2.47 16.64
CA PRO A 48 -2.57 1.35 16.30
C PRO A 48 -3.94 1.82 15.79
N VAL A 49 -4.48 2.92 16.34
CA VAL A 49 -5.77 3.49 15.91
C VAL A 49 -5.69 4.03 14.49
N ASN A 50 -4.63 4.76 14.15
CA ASN A 50 -4.39 5.30 12.82
C ASN A 50 -4.20 4.18 11.80
N ALA A 51 -3.45 3.13 12.14
CA ALA A 51 -3.26 1.96 11.28
C ALA A 51 -4.58 1.25 10.95
N ALA A 52 -5.40 0.95 11.97
CA ALA A 52 -6.70 0.32 11.78
C ALA A 52 -7.68 1.23 11.00
N THR A 53 -7.67 2.54 11.28
CA THR A 53 -8.51 3.53 10.60
C THR A 53 -8.13 3.69 9.14
N ALA A 54 -6.82 3.75 8.84
CA ALA A 54 -6.28 3.79 7.49
C ALA A 54 -6.67 2.51 6.71
N ALA A 55 -6.50 1.34 7.33
CA ALA A 55 -6.85 0.07 6.73
C ALA A 55 -8.35 0.00 6.40
N LEU A 56 -9.21 0.40 7.34
CA LEU A 56 -10.65 0.41 7.14
C LEU A 56 -11.07 1.39 6.05
N GLY A 57 -10.47 2.59 6.01
CA GLY A 57 -10.74 3.57 4.95
C GLY A 57 -10.36 3.04 3.58
N ALA A 58 -9.17 2.44 3.45
CA ALA A 58 -8.71 1.85 2.18
C ALA A 58 -9.56 0.63 1.77
N TYR A 59 -10.01 -0.19 2.72
CA TYR A 59 -11.01 -1.24 2.48
C TYR A 59 -12.30 -0.66 1.89
N VAL A 60 -12.92 0.32 2.56
CA VAL A 60 -14.18 0.92 2.13
C VAL A 60 -14.05 1.58 0.76
N LEU A 61 -12.94 2.31 0.53
CA LEU A 61 -12.64 2.92 -0.75
C LEU A 61 -12.52 1.88 -1.86
N SER A 62 -11.79 0.78 -1.62
CA SER A 62 -11.56 -0.27 -2.62
C SER A 62 -12.83 -1.01 -3.04
N ARG A 63 -13.86 -1.10 -2.18
CA ARG A 63 -15.18 -1.72 -2.49
C ARG A 63 -15.85 -1.15 -3.73
N ARG A 64 -15.47 0.07 -4.16
CA ARG A 64 -15.98 0.68 -5.39
C ARG A 64 -15.52 -0.06 -6.65
N TRP A 65 -14.38 -0.73 -6.61
CA TRP A 65 -13.76 -1.39 -7.77
C TRP A 65 -13.44 -2.87 -7.56
N VAL A 66 -13.34 -3.31 -6.31
CA VAL A 66 -13.09 -4.71 -5.93
C VAL A 66 -14.38 -5.32 -5.40
N ALA A 67 -14.91 -6.34 -6.09
CA ALA A 67 -16.15 -7.00 -5.70
C ALA A 67 -15.94 -7.95 -4.52
N GLY A 68 -14.85 -8.73 -4.54
CA GLY A 68 -14.49 -9.69 -3.51
C GLY A 68 -14.04 -9.08 -2.20
N PHE A 69 -14.37 -9.78 -1.12
CA PHE A 69 -13.99 -9.41 0.24
C PHE A 69 -12.46 -9.43 0.39
N THR A 70 -11.79 -10.46 -0.10
CA THR A 70 -10.35 -10.68 0.07
C THR A 70 -9.50 -9.61 -0.62
N GLY A 71 -9.80 -9.25 -1.88
CA GLY A 71 -9.09 -8.16 -2.55
C GLY A 71 -9.25 -6.83 -1.81
N SER A 72 -10.45 -6.54 -1.28
CA SER A 72 -10.68 -5.32 -0.50
C SER A 72 -9.95 -5.36 0.85
N LEU A 73 -9.95 -6.53 1.51
CA LEU A 73 -9.24 -6.76 2.77
C LEU A 73 -7.73 -6.53 2.58
N LEU A 74 -7.16 -7.05 1.48
CA LEU A 74 -5.76 -6.82 1.13
C LEU A 74 -5.46 -5.33 0.93
N ALA A 75 -6.32 -4.59 0.21
CA ALA A 75 -6.11 -3.15 0.00
C ALA A 75 -6.01 -2.40 1.34
N GLY A 76 -6.86 -2.74 2.31
CA GLY A 76 -6.74 -2.17 3.66
C GLY A 76 -5.47 -2.60 4.39
N LEU A 77 -5.09 -3.88 4.34
CA LEU A 77 -3.83 -4.35 4.97
C LEU A 77 -2.59 -3.66 4.37
N VAL A 78 -2.53 -3.56 3.05
CA VAL A 78 -1.40 -2.94 2.34
C VAL A 78 -1.28 -1.45 2.63
N TYR A 79 -2.39 -0.74 2.83
CA TYR A 79 -2.32 0.68 3.19
C TYR A 79 -2.07 0.89 4.67
N GLY A 80 -2.97 0.35 5.51
CA GLY A 80 -3.01 0.66 6.93
C GLY A 80 -1.91 -0.02 7.75
N PHE A 81 -1.47 -1.19 7.31
CA PHE A 81 -0.37 -1.93 7.92
C PHE A 81 0.80 -2.08 6.96
N GLY A 82 0.86 -1.29 5.89
CA GLY A 82 1.98 -1.34 4.94
C GLY A 82 3.25 -0.67 5.45
N PRO A 83 4.40 -0.92 4.79
CA PRO A 83 5.66 -0.28 5.14
C PRO A 83 5.57 1.25 5.20
N PHE A 84 4.80 1.86 4.29
CA PHE A 84 4.59 3.30 4.27
C PHE A 84 3.95 3.84 5.55
N LEU A 85 2.76 3.38 5.93
CA LEU A 85 2.05 3.94 7.08
C LEU A 85 2.74 3.57 8.40
N LEU A 86 3.21 2.32 8.53
CA LEU A 86 3.98 1.90 9.71
C LEU A 86 5.29 2.71 9.83
N GLY A 87 5.93 3.02 8.70
CA GLY A 87 7.11 3.88 8.66
C GLY A 87 6.88 5.30 9.16
N LEU A 88 5.64 5.81 9.12
CA LEU A 88 5.31 7.12 9.69
C LEU A 88 5.37 7.15 11.22
N ALA A 89 5.46 5.99 11.89
CA ALA A 89 5.65 5.93 13.34
C ALA A 89 7.01 6.51 13.79
N LYS A 90 7.98 6.67 12.87
CA LYS A 90 9.23 7.40 13.12
C LYS A 90 9.01 8.91 13.32
N PHE A 91 7.86 9.42 12.92
CA PHE A 91 7.49 10.84 13.00
C PHE A 91 6.39 11.05 14.05
N HIS A 92 5.89 12.28 14.14
CA HIS A 92 4.80 12.60 15.07
C HIS A 92 3.53 11.82 14.69
N PRO A 93 2.75 11.27 15.66
CA PRO A 93 1.54 10.48 15.35
C PRO A 93 0.46 11.20 14.54
N THR A 94 0.50 12.54 14.47
CA THR A 94 -0.38 13.31 13.61
C THR A 94 -0.08 13.12 12.11
N ALA A 95 1.16 12.76 11.74
CA ALA A 95 1.50 12.42 10.36
C ALA A 95 0.79 11.14 9.93
N SER A 96 0.81 10.10 10.78
CA SER A 96 0.06 8.88 10.52
C SER A 96 -1.46 9.10 10.57
N LEU A 97 -1.95 10.03 11.40
CA LEU A 97 -3.38 10.41 11.43
C LEU A 97 -3.82 11.04 10.11
N LEU A 98 -3.02 11.96 9.55
CA LEU A 98 -3.31 12.58 8.27
C LEU A 98 -3.35 11.55 7.15
N ALA A 99 -2.33 10.69 7.07
CA ALA A 99 -2.30 9.61 6.11
C ALA A 99 -3.49 8.66 6.31
N ALA A 100 -3.85 8.32 7.54
CA ALA A 100 -5.03 7.50 7.83
C ALA A 100 -6.34 8.12 7.36
N GLY A 101 -6.44 9.45 7.31
CA GLY A 101 -7.59 10.17 6.77
C GLY A 101 -7.72 10.14 5.24
N ILE A 102 -6.63 9.91 4.49
CA ILE A 102 -6.64 10.04 3.03
C ILE A 102 -7.64 9.12 2.32
N PRO A 103 -7.72 7.81 2.63
CA PRO A 103 -8.72 6.96 1.99
C PRO A 103 -10.15 7.44 2.27
N TRP A 104 -10.42 7.91 3.49
CA TRP A 104 -11.74 8.42 3.88
C TRP A 104 -12.15 9.66 3.09
N LEU A 105 -11.21 10.54 2.80
CA LEU A 105 -11.47 11.74 2.00
C LEU A 105 -11.83 11.40 0.55
N PHE A 106 -11.37 10.27 0.01
CA PHE A 106 -11.78 9.77 -1.31
C PHE A 106 -13.13 9.03 -1.32
N VAL A 107 -13.60 8.52 -0.18
CA VAL A 107 -14.86 7.74 -0.12
C VAL A 107 -16.07 8.54 -0.61
N PRO A 108 -16.32 9.80 -0.18
CA PRO A 108 -17.42 10.60 -0.71
C PRO A 108 -17.36 10.78 -2.23
N ALA A 109 -16.17 11.02 -2.78
CA ALA A 109 -15.97 11.18 -4.22
C ALA A 109 -16.34 9.88 -4.97
N ALA A 110 -15.86 8.74 -4.48
CA ALA A 110 -16.12 7.42 -5.07
C ALA A 110 -17.61 7.03 -5.03
N LEU A 111 -18.32 7.40 -3.95
CA LEU A 111 -19.76 7.17 -3.80
C LEU A 111 -20.59 8.14 -4.64
N LEU A 112 -20.22 9.41 -4.69
CA LEU A 112 -20.95 10.44 -5.42
C LEU A 112 -20.83 10.25 -6.94
N GLU A 113 -19.63 9.92 -7.44
CA GLU A 113 -19.41 9.64 -8.87
C GLU A 113 -20.35 8.54 -9.36
N ARG A 114 -20.58 7.52 -8.52
CA ARG A 114 -21.50 6.41 -8.81
C ARG A 114 -22.96 6.86 -8.90
N ARG A 115 -23.39 7.85 -8.10
CA ARG A 115 -24.80 8.26 -7.99
C ARG A 115 -25.16 9.44 -8.87
N ARG A 116 -24.29 10.46 -8.96
CA ARG A 116 -24.60 11.77 -9.56
C ARG A 116 -23.65 12.17 -10.70
N GLY A 117 -22.79 11.26 -11.15
CA GLY A 117 -21.88 11.48 -12.27
C GLY A 117 -20.55 12.16 -11.90
N LYS A 118 -19.66 12.27 -12.89
CA LYS A 118 -18.24 12.62 -12.70
C LYS A 118 -17.99 14.08 -12.32
N TRP A 119 -18.77 15.01 -12.87
CA TRP A 119 -18.56 16.46 -12.67
C TRP A 119 -18.74 16.90 -11.22
N LEU A 120 -19.76 16.38 -10.54
CA LEU A 120 -20.01 16.69 -9.12
C LEU A 120 -19.01 16.01 -8.18
N ALA A 121 -18.41 14.90 -8.60
CA ALA A 121 -17.39 14.20 -7.83
C ALA A 121 -15.99 14.79 -8.00
N ALA A 122 -15.71 15.46 -9.13
CA ALA A 122 -14.41 16.05 -9.45
C ALA A 122 -13.81 16.92 -8.31
N PRO A 123 -14.53 17.87 -7.69
CA PRO A 123 -13.96 18.65 -6.58
C PRO A 123 -13.65 17.78 -5.35
N LEU A 124 -14.46 16.75 -5.08
CA LEU A 124 -14.23 15.82 -3.96
C LEU A 124 -12.99 14.95 -4.19
N TRP A 125 -12.63 14.66 -5.44
CA TRP A 125 -11.39 13.95 -5.77
C TRP A 125 -10.12 14.77 -5.46
N LEU A 126 -10.23 16.10 -5.41
CA LEU A 126 -9.13 17.01 -5.02
C LEU A 126 -9.05 17.22 -3.52
N LEU A 127 -10.08 16.82 -2.76
CA LEU A 127 -10.17 17.04 -1.31
C LEU A 127 -8.97 16.51 -0.53
N PRO A 128 -8.44 15.29 -0.78
CA PRO A 128 -7.27 14.79 -0.04
C PRO A 128 -6.04 15.67 -0.24
N PHE A 129 -5.86 16.23 -1.44
CA PHE A 129 -4.75 17.15 -1.73
C PHE A 129 -4.93 18.48 -0.99
N ALA A 130 -6.15 19.03 -1.02
CA ALA A 130 -6.48 20.27 -0.34
C ALA A 130 -6.32 20.14 1.18
N VAL A 131 -6.74 19.02 1.78
CA VAL A 131 -6.63 18.79 3.23
C VAL A 131 -5.17 18.68 3.67
N VAL A 132 -4.32 17.97 2.90
CA VAL A 132 -2.89 17.91 3.19
C VAL A 132 -2.26 19.31 3.12
N ALA A 133 -2.53 20.07 2.06
CA ALA A 133 -2.01 21.43 1.92
C ALA A 133 -2.50 22.35 3.05
N LEU A 134 -3.80 22.32 3.36
CA LEU A 134 -4.42 23.13 4.41
C LEU A 134 -3.85 22.78 5.80
N PHE A 135 -3.63 21.49 6.08
CA PHE A 135 -3.03 21.08 7.35
C PHE A 135 -1.66 21.74 7.53
N PHE A 136 -0.79 21.66 6.52
CA PHE A 136 0.54 22.28 6.59
C PHE A 136 0.49 23.80 6.64
N TYR A 137 -0.44 24.43 5.92
CA TYR A 137 -0.68 25.87 5.98
C TYR A 137 -1.03 26.33 7.41
N LEU A 138 -1.98 25.66 8.06
CA LEU A 138 -2.39 25.97 9.43
C LEU A 138 -1.28 25.65 10.45
N SER A 139 -0.56 24.55 10.23
CA SER A 139 0.58 24.13 11.03
C SER A 139 1.76 25.10 10.98
N ALA A 140 2.01 25.71 9.82
CA ALA A 140 3.09 26.67 9.64
C ALA A 140 2.93 27.89 10.56
N GLY A 141 1.69 28.38 10.72
CA GLY A 141 1.37 29.47 11.66
C GLY A 141 1.61 29.13 13.13
N ARG A 142 1.64 27.84 13.49
CA ARG A 142 1.85 27.34 14.86
C ARG A 142 3.23 26.69 15.07
N ARG A 143 4.08 26.63 14.05
CA ARG A 143 5.37 25.91 14.05
C ARG A 143 5.25 24.42 14.44
N LEU A 144 4.11 23.80 14.17
CA LEU A 144 3.83 22.40 14.49
C LEU A 144 3.87 21.54 13.23
N PHE A 145 5.02 20.97 12.91
CA PHE A 145 5.18 20.12 11.73
C PHE A 145 5.09 18.64 12.09
N ALA A 146 4.08 17.96 11.55
CA ALA A 146 3.84 16.53 11.80
C ALA A 146 4.92 15.62 11.19
N ALA A 147 5.54 16.07 10.10
CA ALA A 147 6.59 15.38 9.36
C ALA A 147 7.64 16.40 8.90
N PRO A 148 8.90 15.98 8.70
CA PRO A 148 9.96 16.89 8.31
C PRO A 148 9.70 17.51 6.93
N LEU A 149 9.93 18.82 6.82
CA LEU A 149 9.75 19.60 5.59
C LEU A 149 10.93 19.48 4.62
N HIS A 150 12.13 19.23 5.15
CA HIS A 150 13.38 19.20 4.38
C HIS A 150 13.85 17.79 4.04
N VAL A 151 13.03 16.77 4.27
CA VAL A 151 13.36 15.42 3.81
C VAL A 151 13.05 15.32 2.32
N GLU A 152 14.11 15.31 1.53
CA GLU A 152 14.03 15.00 0.10
C GLU A 152 13.64 13.54 -0.08
N VAL A 153 12.48 13.30 -0.67
CA VAL A 153 12.13 11.99 -1.21
C VAL A 153 12.89 11.82 -2.52
N ARG A 154 13.87 10.92 -2.53
CA ARG A 154 14.74 10.67 -3.68
C ARG A 154 14.16 9.56 -4.52
N VAL A 155 14.43 9.56 -5.82
CA VAL A 155 14.05 8.45 -6.72
C VAL A 155 14.64 7.13 -6.22
N SER A 156 15.80 7.15 -5.55
CA SER A 156 16.38 5.98 -4.89
C SER A 156 15.49 5.37 -3.79
N ASP A 157 14.57 6.13 -3.20
CA ASP A 157 13.64 5.62 -2.18
C ASP A 157 12.55 4.72 -2.79
N LEU A 158 12.35 4.75 -4.12
CA LEU A 158 11.57 3.74 -4.85
C LEU A 158 12.17 2.34 -4.70
N ALA A 159 13.43 2.20 -4.29
CA ALA A 159 14.02 0.91 -3.94
C ALA A 159 13.27 0.21 -2.79
N GLY A 160 12.44 0.92 -2.01
CA GLY A 160 11.60 0.29 -1.00
C GLY A 160 10.45 -0.55 -1.57
N PHE A 161 10.15 -0.45 -2.87
CA PHE A 161 9.34 -1.46 -3.58
C PHE A 161 10.09 -2.76 -3.87
N ILE A 162 11.43 -2.76 -3.74
CA ILE A 162 12.31 -3.93 -3.91
C ILE A 162 12.69 -4.50 -2.55
N ALA A 163 13.01 -3.66 -1.56
CA ALA A 163 13.42 -4.14 -0.26
C ALA A 163 12.89 -3.22 0.84
N PRO A 164 11.59 -3.27 1.14
CA PRO A 164 10.98 -2.42 2.15
C PRO A 164 11.67 -2.60 3.51
N LEU A 165 12.05 -3.83 3.87
CA LEU A 165 12.69 -4.14 5.15
C LEU A 165 14.12 -3.57 5.26
N ALA A 166 14.90 -3.60 4.18
CA ALA A 166 16.27 -3.09 4.19
C ALA A 166 16.35 -1.55 4.31
N LEU A 167 15.24 -0.85 4.01
CA LEU A 167 15.16 0.61 4.16
C LEU A 167 14.62 1.05 5.53
N VAL A 168 14.27 0.10 6.42
CA VAL A 168 13.69 0.43 7.74
C VAL A 168 14.69 1.18 8.61
N SER A 169 15.98 0.93 8.46
CA SER A 169 17.04 1.62 9.20
C SER A 169 17.35 3.03 8.68
N ARG A 170 16.87 3.44 7.51
CA ARG A 170 17.07 4.81 7.01
C ARG A 170 16.12 5.77 7.74
N SER A 171 16.57 7.00 7.97
CA SER A 171 15.75 8.08 8.55
C SER A 171 14.65 8.59 7.60
N THR A 172 14.61 8.11 6.35
CA THR A 172 13.61 8.47 5.36
C THR A 172 12.33 7.64 5.49
N ALA A 173 11.24 8.13 4.90
CA ALA A 173 9.98 7.40 4.87
C ALA A 173 10.13 6.09 4.09
N LEU A 174 9.58 5.02 4.66
CA LEU A 174 9.56 3.68 4.08
C LEU A 174 8.57 3.62 2.91
N LEU A 175 9.01 4.01 1.72
CA LEU A 175 8.17 3.95 0.54
C LEU A 175 8.15 2.53 -0.02
N GLY A 176 7.01 1.87 0.03
CA GLY A 176 6.89 0.54 -0.54
C GLY A 176 5.61 -0.19 -0.17
N VAL A 177 5.37 -1.27 -0.89
CA VAL A 177 4.37 -2.29 -0.60
C VAL A 177 5.14 -3.56 -0.21
N TYR A 178 4.51 -4.46 0.55
CA TYR A 178 5.07 -5.78 0.82
C TYR A 178 5.40 -6.55 -0.48
N HIS A 179 6.30 -7.52 -0.40
CA HIS A 179 6.91 -8.20 -1.53
C HIS A 179 5.87 -8.94 -2.41
N VAL A 180 5.01 -9.76 -1.81
CA VAL A 180 3.99 -10.57 -2.49
C VAL A 180 2.88 -9.69 -3.10
N PRO A 181 2.34 -8.66 -2.41
CA PRO A 181 1.39 -7.77 -3.06
C PRO A 181 1.94 -6.94 -4.24
N VAL A 182 3.25 -6.92 -4.51
CA VAL A 182 3.80 -6.30 -5.74
C VAL A 182 3.28 -6.98 -7.01
N ALA A 183 3.13 -8.30 -7.02
CA ALA A 183 2.52 -9.00 -8.17
C ALA A 183 1.06 -8.57 -8.37
N ALA A 184 0.32 -8.48 -7.27
CA ALA A 184 -1.06 -8.01 -7.30
C ALA A 184 -1.13 -6.55 -7.75
N LEU A 185 -0.20 -5.69 -7.32
CA LEU A 185 -0.10 -4.30 -7.77
C LEU A 185 0.16 -4.22 -9.29
N ALA A 186 1.13 -4.97 -9.79
CA ALA A 186 1.49 -5.01 -11.21
C ALA A 186 0.30 -5.49 -12.07
N LEU A 187 -0.40 -6.54 -11.64
CA LEU A 187 -1.59 -7.02 -12.33
C LEU A 187 -2.74 -6.01 -12.26
N GLY A 188 -2.99 -5.40 -11.09
CA GLY A 188 -4.01 -4.38 -10.92
C GLY A 188 -3.78 -3.16 -11.82
N LEU A 189 -2.53 -2.73 -11.96
CA LEU A 189 -2.12 -1.68 -12.88
C LEU A 189 -2.42 -2.05 -14.34
N ALA A 190 -2.03 -3.26 -14.76
CA ALA A 190 -2.30 -3.76 -16.11
C ALA A 190 -3.82 -3.85 -16.40
N MET A 191 -4.62 -4.29 -15.43
CA MET A 191 -6.08 -4.37 -15.56
C MET A 191 -6.71 -2.97 -15.71
N ILE A 192 -6.28 -2.00 -14.90
CA ILE A 192 -6.77 -0.61 -14.97
C ILE A 192 -6.37 0.06 -16.29
N TRP A 193 -5.13 -0.15 -16.73
CA TRP A 193 -4.63 0.30 -18.03
C TRP A 193 -5.49 -0.26 -19.17
N LYS A 194 -5.70 -1.57 -19.19
CA LYS A 194 -6.52 -2.25 -20.21
C LYS A 194 -7.98 -1.82 -20.17
N ALA A 195 -8.51 -1.52 -18.99
CA ALA A 195 -9.86 -1.00 -18.79
C ALA A 195 -10.00 0.49 -19.14
N ARG A 196 -8.91 1.18 -19.55
CA ARG A 196 -8.86 2.61 -19.89
C ARG A 196 -9.40 3.53 -18.79
N ARG A 197 -9.20 3.14 -17.53
CA ARG A 197 -9.65 3.94 -16.36
C ARG A 197 -8.57 4.93 -15.95
N TYR A 198 -8.27 5.88 -16.83
CA TYR A 198 -7.15 6.82 -16.67
C TYR A 198 -7.23 7.73 -15.44
N GLY A 199 -8.41 7.93 -14.85
CA GLY A 199 -8.56 8.73 -13.62
C GLY A 199 -7.71 8.22 -12.44
N PHE A 200 -7.57 6.89 -12.30
CA PHE A 200 -6.69 6.27 -11.30
C PHE A 200 -5.24 6.66 -11.52
N LEU A 201 -4.80 6.51 -12.77
CA LEU A 201 -3.43 6.76 -13.17
C LEU A 201 -3.10 8.24 -13.01
N LEU A 202 -4.05 9.13 -13.32
CA LEU A 202 -3.88 10.57 -13.11
C LEU A 202 -3.64 10.90 -11.63
N ILE A 203 -4.47 10.39 -10.72
CA ILE A 203 -4.33 10.68 -9.27
C ILE A 203 -3.01 10.13 -8.73
N LEU A 204 -2.65 8.90 -9.14
CA LEU A 204 -1.40 8.26 -8.75
C LEU A 204 -0.19 9.05 -9.28
N THR A 205 -0.20 9.46 -10.55
CA THR A 205 0.87 10.26 -11.16
C THR A 205 0.98 11.63 -10.51
N VAL A 206 -0.12 12.36 -10.29
CA VAL A 206 -0.11 13.67 -9.62
C VAL A 206 0.43 13.54 -8.20
N GLY A 207 0.01 12.52 -7.44
CA GLY A 207 0.52 12.27 -6.10
C GLY A 207 2.03 12.00 -6.05
N PHE A 208 2.54 11.19 -6.98
CA PHE A 208 3.98 10.97 -7.08
C PHE A 208 4.74 12.21 -7.57
N LEU A 209 4.22 12.94 -8.55
CA LEU A 209 4.83 14.20 -9.01
C LEU A 209 4.93 15.19 -7.85
N LEU A 210 3.88 15.39 -7.04
CA LEU A 210 3.94 16.27 -5.87
C LEU A 210 4.95 15.80 -4.81
N ALA A 211 5.15 14.50 -4.66
CA ALA A 211 6.15 13.95 -3.75
C ALA A 211 7.60 14.12 -4.26
N PHE A 212 7.85 13.96 -5.56
CA PHE A 212 9.22 13.97 -6.13
C PHE A 212 9.65 15.32 -6.72
N CYS A 213 8.71 16.19 -7.10
CA CYS A 213 8.99 17.47 -7.76
C CYS A 213 9.25 18.64 -6.78
N TRP A 214 9.52 18.33 -5.50
CA TRP A 214 9.87 19.31 -4.47
C TRP A 214 11.00 20.31 -4.81
N PRO A 215 12.04 20.00 -5.62
CA PRO A 215 13.12 20.96 -5.90
C PRO A 215 12.67 22.27 -6.57
N PHE A 216 11.44 22.35 -7.11
CA PHE A 216 10.94 23.53 -7.80
C PHE A 216 10.16 24.51 -6.91
N ILE A 217 9.77 24.10 -5.70
CA ILE A 217 9.05 24.95 -4.74
C ILE A 217 10.00 25.24 -3.58
N ASP A 218 10.85 26.24 -3.79
CA ASP A 218 11.79 26.73 -2.79
C ASP A 218 11.01 27.13 -1.52
N ALA A 219 11.22 26.40 -0.42
CA ALA A 219 10.50 26.60 0.84
C ALA A 219 10.68 28.02 1.40
N GLY A 220 11.76 28.71 0.99
CA GLY A 220 11.99 30.13 1.31
C GLY A 220 11.14 31.13 0.51
N LYS A 221 10.56 30.73 -0.63
CA LYS A 221 9.80 31.63 -1.52
C LYS A 221 8.29 31.51 -1.35
N VAL A 222 7.80 30.35 -0.90
CA VAL A 222 6.36 30.08 -0.79
C VAL A 222 6.05 29.29 0.49
N ALA A 223 6.17 29.95 1.65
CA ALA A 223 5.99 29.33 2.96
C ALA A 223 4.63 28.62 3.16
N TRP A 224 3.59 29.03 2.41
CA TRP A 224 2.25 28.43 2.46
C TRP A 224 2.11 27.12 1.66
N LEU A 225 3.07 26.80 0.78
CA LEU A 225 3.12 25.56 0.00
C LEU A 225 4.11 24.53 0.57
N ALA A 226 4.68 24.81 1.75
CA ALA A 226 5.66 23.93 2.39
C ALA A 226 4.98 22.68 2.98
N VAL A 227 4.63 21.71 2.13
CA VAL A 227 4.05 20.41 2.50
C VAL A 227 5.14 19.34 2.52
N SER A 228 5.21 18.52 3.56
CA SER A 228 6.19 17.42 3.60
C SER A 228 5.98 16.46 2.41
N PRO A 229 7.02 16.23 1.57
CA PRO A 229 6.96 15.28 0.45
C PRO A 229 6.49 13.88 0.85
N ILE A 230 6.79 13.47 2.07
CA ILE A 230 6.39 12.18 2.65
C ILE A 230 4.87 12.07 2.75
N LEU A 231 4.18 13.15 3.11
CA LEU A 231 2.72 13.11 3.23
C LEU A 231 2.03 13.18 1.87
N TRP A 232 2.67 13.73 0.83
CA TRP A 232 2.15 13.56 -0.54
C TRP A 232 2.09 12.10 -0.96
N LEU A 233 3.05 11.27 -0.53
CA LEU A 233 3.09 9.83 -0.83
C LEU A 233 1.91 9.05 -0.23
N SER A 234 1.24 9.57 0.79
CA SER A 234 0.06 8.90 1.37
C SER A 234 -1.09 8.72 0.36
N ILE A 235 -1.18 9.61 -0.63
CA ILE A 235 -2.17 9.55 -1.71
C ILE A 235 -1.85 8.42 -2.71
N PRO A 236 -0.71 8.43 -3.44
CA PRO A 236 -0.40 7.37 -4.38
C PRO A 236 -0.27 6.00 -3.68
N MET A 237 0.20 5.95 -2.42
CA MET A 237 0.25 4.68 -1.69
C MET A 237 -1.14 4.11 -1.36
N ALA A 238 -2.14 4.95 -1.09
CA ALA A 238 -3.53 4.48 -0.96
C ALA A 238 -4.03 3.86 -2.27
N TRP A 239 -3.70 4.47 -3.40
CA TRP A 239 -4.06 3.95 -4.73
C TRP A 239 -3.29 2.69 -5.10
N CYS A 240 -2.01 2.58 -4.76
CA CYS A 240 -1.25 1.34 -4.88
C CYS A 240 -1.93 0.21 -4.08
N ALA A 241 -2.40 0.49 -2.86
CA ALA A 241 -3.12 -0.50 -2.07
C ALA A 241 -4.43 -0.96 -2.75
N VAL A 242 -5.22 -0.02 -3.28
CA VAL A 242 -6.43 -0.33 -4.05
C VAL A 242 -6.10 -1.17 -5.30
N LEU A 243 -5.02 -0.82 -6.02
CA LEU A 243 -4.55 -1.58 -7.18
C LEU A 243 -4.10 -3.00 -6.80
N SER A 244 -3.39 -3.17 -5.68
CA SER A 244 -3.07 -4.50 -5.14
C SER A 244 -4.34 -5.31 -4.87
N GLY A 245 -5.38 -4.69 -4.31
CA GLY A 245 -6.68 -5.36 -4.12
C GLY A 245 -7.35 -5.79 -5.43
N ILE A 246 -7.33 -4.93 -6.45
CA ILE A 246 -7.86 -5.23 -7.80
C ILE A 246 -7.10 -6.39 -8.43
N GLY A 247 -5.76 -6.38 -8.37
CA GLY A 247 -4.97 -7.46 -8.96
C GLY A 247 -5.06 -8.75 -8.18
N LEU A 248 -5.23 -8.73 -6.85
CA LEU A 248 -5.48 -9.96 -6.09
C LEU A 248 -6.78 -10.62 -6.55
N GLU A 249 -7.85 -9.84 -6.69
CA GLU A 249 -9.12 -10.34 -7.23
C GLU A 249 -8.91 -10.93 -8.64
N GLY A 250 -8.15 -10.23 -9.49
CA GLY A 250 -7.77 -10.71 -10.82
C GLY A 250 -7.01 -12.03 -10.81
N LEU A 251 -6.10 -12.25 -9.84
CA LEU A 251 -5.37 -13.52 -9.68
C LEU A 251 -6.27 -14.66 -9.21
N ILE A 252 -7.25 -14.37 -8.36
CA ILE A 252 -8.19 -15.35 -7.83
C ILE A 252 -9.16 -15.80 -8.93
N GLU A 253 -9.74 -14.84 -9.66
CA GLU A 253 -10.78 -15.07 -10.67
C GLU A 253 -10.23 -15.40 -12.07
N SER A 254 -8.90 -15.46 -12.25
CA SER A 254 -8.27 -15.56 -13.56
C SER A 254 -8.70 -16.77 -14.38
N GLY A 255 -9.04 -16.55 -15.66
CA GLY A 255 -9.37 -17.62 -16.60
C GLY A 255 -8.18 -18.03 -17.49
N PRO A 256 -8.33 -19.08 -18.33
CA PRO A 256 -7.29 -19.50 -19.28
C PRO A 256 -6.80 -18.41 -20.23
N ALA A 257 -7.62 -17.38 -20.48
CA ALA A 257 -7.28 -16.21 -21.28
C ALA A 257 -6.27 -15.27 -20.59
N ASP A 258 -6.21 -15.30 -19.26
CA ASP A 258 -5.39 -14.40 -18.44
C ASP A 258 -4.00 -14.98 -18.14
N ARG A 259 -3.71 -16.21 -18.59
CA ARG A 259 -2.46 -16.93 -18.33
C ARG A 259 -1.19 -16.12 -18.59
N LYS A 260 -1.18 -15.28 -19.63
CA LYS A 260 -0.02 -14.44 -19.96
C LYS A 260 0.23 -13.37 -18.91
N TRP A 261 -0.84 -12.80 -18.34
CA TRP A 261 -0.76 -11.78 -17.30
C TRP A 261 -0.32 -12.37 -15.96
N ILE A 262 -0.80 -13.57 -15.62
CA ILE A 262 -0.34 -14.29 -14.42
C ILE A 262 1.14 -14.63 -14.54
N LEU A 263 1.57 -15.13 -15.70
CA LEU A 263 2.98 -15.42 -15.96
C LEU A 263 3.84 -14.16 -15.86
N ALA A 264 3.38 -13.04 -16.43
CA ALA A 264 4.08 -11.76 -16.32
C ALA A 264 4.22 -11.33 -14.84
N ALA A 265 3.18 -11.48 -14.02
CA ALA A 265 3.25 -11.18 -12.59
C ALA A 265 4.26 -12.07 -11.86
N ALA A 266 4.29 -13.37 -12.17
CA ALA A 266 5.28 -14.31 -11.62
C ALA A 266 6.72 -13.94 -12.04
N ILE A 267 6.93 -13.56 -13.31
CA ILE A 267 8.22 -13.10 -13.82
C ILE A 267 8.66 -11.83 -13.10
N VAL A 268 7.77 -10.86 -12.87
CA VAL A 268 8.09 -9.63 -12.12
C VAL A 268 8.60 -9.97 -10.72
N LEU A 269 7.93 -10.87 -9.99
CA LEU A 269 8.42 -11.30 -8.68
C LEU A 269 9.76 -12.03 -8.75
N GLY A 270 9.95 -12.89 -9.75
CA GLY A 270 11.23 -13.58 -9.98
C GLY A 270 12.38 -12.62 -10.26
N ILE A 271 12.15 -11.59 -11.09
CA ILE A 271 13.14 -10.53 -11.35
C ILE A 271 13.44 -9.76 -10.06
N LEU A 272 12.43 -9.38 -9.28
CA LEU A 272 12.64 -8.68 -8.00
C LEU A 272 13.42 -9.54 -7.00
N ALA A 273 13.18 -10.85 -6.95
CA ALA A 273 13.96 -11.78 -6.13
C ALA A 273 15.44 -11.79 -6.55
N ILE A 274 15.73 -11.88 -7.85
CA ILE A 274 17.10 -11.85 -8.38
C ILE A 274 17.76 -10.51 -8.07
N VAL A 275 17.08 -9.39 -8.30
CA VAL A 275 17.61 -8.05 -7.99
C VAL A 275 17.92 -7.93 -6.51
N ALA A 276 17.05 -8.39 -5.62
CA ALA A 276 17.29 -8.40 -4.18
C ALA A 276 18.54 -9.24 -3.81
N LEU A 277 18.71 -10.43 -4.41
CA LEU A 277 19.92 -11.25 -4.20
C LEU A 277 21.20 -10.57 -4.71
N LEU A 278 21.15 -9.92 -5.87
CA LEU A 278 22.30 -9.18 -6.41
C LEU A 278 22.68 -8.00 -5.52
N LEU A 279 21.68 -7.31 -4.95
CA LEU A 279 21.90 -6.26 -3.95
C LEU A 279 22.52 -6.82 -2.66
N ALA A 280 22.04 -7.98 -2.17
CA ALA A 280 22.63 -8.66 -1.03
C ALA A 280 24.11 -9.01 -1.27
N ALA A 281 24.42 -9.59 -2.42
CA ALA A 281 25.79 -9.95 -2.80
C ALA A 281 26.71 -8.73 -2.83
N LYS A 282 26.23 -7.60 -3.40
CA LYS A 282 26.96 -6.33 -3.36
C LYS A 282 27.21 -5.83 -1.94
N CYS A 283 26.22 -5.94 -1.04
CA CYS A 283 26.39 -5.55 0.37
C CYS A 283 27.46 -6.40 1.07
N PHE A 284 27.51 -7.71 0.82
CA PHE A 284 28.53 -8.59 1.39
C PHE A 284 29.94 -8.31 0.82
N GLN A 285 30.04 -8.06 -0.48
CA GLN A 285 31.33 -7.88 -1.17
C GLN A 285 31.94 -6.49 -1.01
N ILE A 286 31.15 -5.42 -1.17
CA ILE A 286 31.66 -4.04 -1.22
C ILE A 286 32.00 -3.50 0.17
N MET A 287 31.29 -3.96 1.21
CA MET A 287 31.45 -3.43 2.56
C MET A 287 32.35 -4.30 3.44
N LEU A 288 33.15 -5.23 2.89
CA LEU A 288 34.03 -6.12 3.67
C LEU A 288 33.32 -6.76 4.89
N GLY A 289 32.03 -7.11 4.75
CA GLY A 289 31.21 -7.63 5.85
C GLY A 289 30.55 -6.59 6.77
N LEU A 290 30.92 -5.30 6.71
CA LEU A 290 30.26 -4.21 7.48
C LEU A 290 28.78 -4.02 7.08
N GLY A 291 28.40 -4.49 5.88
CA GLY A 291 27.03 -4.49 5.36
C GLY A 291 26.23 -5.77 5.64
N ASP A 292 26.73 -6.71 6.45
CA ASP A 292 26.11 -8.04 6.65
C ASP A 292 24.64 -7.93 7.10
N GLY A 293 24.33 -6.98 8.00
CA GLY A 293 22.95 -6.72 8.44
C GLY A 293 22.00 -6.36 7.28
N TYR A 294 22.40 -5.44 6.40
CA TYR A 294 21.61 -5.09 5.22
C TYR A 294 21.53 -6.24 4.22
N GLY A 295 22.64 -6.95 3.99
CA GLY A 295 22.71 -8.10 3.10
C GLY A 295 21.71 -9.18 3.49
N ARG A 296 21.59 -9.50 4.80
CA ARG A 296 20.61 -10.46 5.30
C ARG A 296 19.16 -10.02 5.05
N LEU A 297 18.85 -8.73 5.19
CA LEU A 297 17.51 -8.21 4.88
C LEU A 297 17.17 -8.33 3.40
N PHE A 298 18.14 -8.09 2.51
CA PHE A 298 17.95 -8.32 1.07
C PHE A 298 17.76 -9.81 0.73
N VAL A 299 18.48 -10.72 1.41
CA VAL A 299 18.26 -12.17 1.28
C VAL A 299 16.84 -12.55 1.73
N GLN A 300 16.38 -12.03 2.87
CA GLN A 300 15.01 -12.27 3.33
C GLN A 300 13.96 -11.72 2.35
N ALA A 301 14.17 -10.51 1.82
CA ALA A 301 13.30 -9.94 0.79
C ALA A 301 13.25 -10.84 -0.46
N ALA A 302 14.39 -11.34 -0.92
CA ALA A 302 14.47 -12.26 -2.04
C ALA A 302 13.71 -13.57 -1.80
N LEU A 303 13.82 -14.15 -0.59
CA LEU A 303 13.08 -15.35 -0.23
C LEU A 303 11.57 -15.13 -0.25
N ILE A 304 11.10 -13.98 0.25
CA ILE A 304 9.67 -13.67 0.25
C ILE A 304 9.16 -13.43 -1.17
N TYR A 305 9.93 -12.74 -2.03
CA TYR A 305 9.57 -12.65 -3.46
C TYR A 305 9.52 -14.02 -4.12
N LEU A 306 10.46 -14.91 -3.81
CA LEU A 306 10.47 -16.27 -4.34
C LEU A 306 9.21 -17.04 -3.91
N VAL A 307 8.78 -16.92 -2.65
CA VAL A 307 7.50 -17.49 -2.17
C VAL A 307 6.33 -16.95 -3.00
N GLY A 308 6.26 -15.64 -3.22
CA GLY A 308 5.23 -15.04 -4.09
C GLY A 308 5.31 -15.53 -5.54
N ALA A 309 6.52 -15.66 -6.10
CA ALA A 309 6.76 -16.12 -7.46
C ALA A 309 6.32 -17.59 -7.63
N ILE A 310 6.61 -18.44 -6.65
CA ILE A 310 6.16 -19.84 -6.62
C ILE A 310 4.64 -19.89 -6.53
N ALA A 311 4.03 -19.15 -5.61
CA ALA A 311 2.57 -19.11 -5.45
C ALA A 311 1.86 -18.68 -6.76
N THR A 312 2.33 -17.61 -7.39
CA THR A 312 1.77 -17.12 -8.67
C THR A 312 2.05 -18.08 -9.83
N THR A 313 3.20 -18.76 -9.86
CA THR A 313 3.54 -19.79 -10.85
C THR A 313 2.63 -21.01 -10.74
N ILE A 314 2.34 -21.48 -9.52
CA ILE A 314 1.38 -22.57 -9.29
C ILE A 314 0.02 -22.20 -9.88
N ILE A 315 -0.45 -20.98 -9.64
CA ILE A 315 -1.72 -20.48 -10.17
C ILE A 315 -1.69 -20.36 -11.69
N PHE A 316 -0.56 -19.96 -12.28
CA PHE A 316 -0.36 -19.98 -13.72
C PHE A 316 -0.55 -21.39 -14.29
N PHE A 317 0.08 -22.42 -13.69
CA PHE A 317 -0.08 -23.81 -14.14
C PHE A 317 -1.51 -24.31 -13.97
N MET A 318 -2.16 -24.01 -12.83
CA MET A 318 -3.59 -24.32 -12.62
C MET A 318 -4.47 -23.68 -13.69
N THR A 319 -4.20 -22.41 -14.03
CA THR A 319 -4.95 -21.65 -15.04
C THR A 319 -4.69 -22.16 -16.45
N ARG A 320 -3.44 -22.55 -16.76
CA ARG A 320 -3.04 -23.15 -18.04
C ARG A 320 -3.73 -24.49 -18.27
N GLN A 321 -3.85 -25.31 -17.23
CA GLN A 321 -4.55 -26.60 -17.27
C GLN A 321 -6.08 -26.47 -17.11
N ASN A 322 -6.60 -25.24 -17.06
CA ASN A 322 -8.04 -24.96 -16.89
C ASN A 322 -8.65 -25.60 -15.62
N LEU A 323 -7.84 -25.80 -14.57
CA LEU A 323 -8.31 -26.32 -13.29
C LEU A 323 -9.09 -25.23 -12.56
N ARG A 324 -10.39 -25.48 -12.33
CA ARG A 324 -11.33 -24.56 -11.66
C ARG A 324 -11.32 -24.70 -10.13
N LEU A 325 -10.13 -24.84 -9.56
CA LEU A 325 -9.95 -24.98 -8.10
C LEU A 325 -9.83 -23.61 -7.44
N HIS A 326 -10.91 -22.84 -7.45
CA HIS A 326 -10.92 -21.47 -6.92
C HIS A 326 -10.46 -21.42 -5.45
N TRP A 327 -10.95 -22.33 -4.61
CA TRP A 327 -10.59 -22.35 -3.19
C TRP A 327 -9.09 -22.57 -2.97
N LEU A 328 -8.47 -23.45 -3.76
CA LEU A 328 -7.04 -23.71 -3.68
C LEU A 328 -6.22 -22.48 -4.11
N ARG A 329 -6.60 -21.79 -5.20
CA ARG A 329 -5.93 -20.54 -5.61
C ARG A 329 -6.01 -19.48 -4.53
N TRP A 330 -7.20 -19.32 -3.95
CA TRP A 330 -7.45 -18.39 -2.85
C TRP A 330 -6.57 -18.71 -1.64
N ALA A 331 -6.53 -19.98 -1.22
CA ALA A 331 -5.74 -20.41 -0.07
C ALA A 331 -4.24 -20.18 -0.29
N ILE A 332 -3.70 -20.56 -1.46
CA ILE A 332 -2.28 -20.35 -1.80
C ILE A 332 -1.90 -18.87 -1.75
N LEU A 333 -2.70 -18.00 -2.38
CA LEU A 333 -2.45 -16.55 -2.38
C LEU A 333 -2.57 -15.95 -0.99
N CYS A 334 -3.63 -16.30 -0.25
CA CYS A 334 -3.87 -15.75 1.08
C CYS A 334 -2.76 -16.16 2.05
N THR A 335 -2.28 -17.40 1.99
CA THR A 335 -1.15 -17.86 2.82
C THR A 335 0.12 -17.10 2.48
N ALA A 336 0.47 -16.96 1.20
CA ALA A 336 1.67 -16.21 0.80
C ALA A 336 1.60 -14.73 1.24
N LEU A 337 0.45 -14.09 1.05
CA LEU A 337 0.20 -12.71 1.47
C LEU A 337 0.22 -12.55 3.00
N ALA A 338 -0.42 -13.46 3.73
CA ALA A 338 -0.44 -13.42 5.18
C ALA A 338 0.97 -13.56 5.74
N THR A 339 1.77 -14.52 5.26
CA THR A 339 3.16 -14.68 5.70
C THR A 339 3.97 -13.40 5.50
N ASP A 340 3.91 -12.79 4.31
CA ASP A 340 4.65 -11.56 4.01
C ASP A 340 4.18 -10.37 4.86
N ILE A 341 2.86 -10.15 4.97
CA ILE A 341 2.31 -9.02 5.74
C ILE A 341 2.57 -9.20 7.25
N PHE A 342 2.35 -10.39 7.81
CA PHE A 342 2.55 -10.61 9.25
C PHE A 342 4.01 -10.47 9.65
N LEU A 343 4.92 -11.13 8.92
CA LEU A 343 6.34 -11.06 9.21
C LEU A 343 6.89 -9.66 8.94
N GLY A 344 6.51 -9.05 7.81
CA GLY A 344 6.97 -7.73 7.43
C GLY A 344 6.44 -6.62 8.34
N ALA A 345 5.15 -6.60 8.66
CA ALA A 345 4.57 -5.62 9.58
C ALA A 345 5.19 -5.74 10.98
N ARG A 346 5.34 -6.97 11.46
CA ARG A 346 5.94 -7.22 12.77
C ARG A 346 7.38 -6.72 12.83
N TYR A 347 8.19 -7.09 11.85
CA TYR A 347 9.58 -6.62 11.75
C TYR A 347 9.67 -5.09 11.74
N ILE A 348 8.81 -4.41 10.98
CA ILE A 348 8.83 -2.94 10.88
C ILE A 348 8.45 -2.29 12.21
N VAL A 349 7.41 -2.78 12.89
CA VAL A 349 6.99 -2.25 14.19
C VAL A 349 8.09 -2.45 15.23
N ASP A 350 8.63 -3.68 15.34
CA ASP A 350 9.66 -4.04 16.31
C ASP A 350 11.00 -3.31 16.09
N HIS A 351 11.25 -2.76 14.88
CA HIS A 351 12.46 -1.97 14.59
C HIS A 351 12.26 -0.46 14.77
N ILE A 352 11.02 0.03 14.76
CA ILE A 352 10.73 1.47 14.82
C ILE A 352 10.36 1.90 16.24
N LEU A 353 9.64 1.07 16.98
CA LEU A 353 9.22 1.32 18.37
C LEU A 353 10.18 0.66 19.34
#